data_AF-A0A9W7IRW5-F1
#
_entry.id   AF-A0A9W7IRW5-F1
#
_cell.length_a   1.000
_cell.length_b   1.000
_cell.length_c   1.000
_cell.angle_alpha   90.00
_cell.angle_beta   90.00
_cell.angle_gamma   90.00
#
_symmetry.space_group_name_H-M   'P 1'
#
loop_
_entity.id
_entity.type
_entity.pdbx_description
1 polymer ?
#
loop_
_entity_poly.entity_id
_entity_poly.type
_entity_poly.pdbx_seq_one_letter_code
_entity_poly.pdbx_strand_id
1 'polypeptide(L)'
;MQRLTEKDTEVSGEMYLLTCEEIEADTPSELEKLLQQYQSMFEEPQGLPPVRTQDHAIRLQEESSPVNLRPYRFPHYQKTEVERQISEMLASSIIQTSKSPFASPCLLVKKKDGS
;
A
#
# COMPACT_ATOMS: atom_id res chain seq x y z
N MET A 1 -47.56 8.44 42.58
CA MET A 1 -46.48 9.43 42.64
C MET A 1 -45.15 8.70 42.64
N GLN A 2 -44.39 8.79 41.55
CA GLN A 2 -42.91 8.90 41.51
C GLN A 2 -42.50 8.95 40.04
N ARG A 3 -41.93 10.08 39.61
CA ARG A 3 -41.40 10.34 38.27
C ARG A 3 -39.96 9.82 38.22
N LEU A 4 -39.64 9.02 37.21
CA LEU A 4 -38.26 8.75 36.80
C LEU A 4 -37.89 9.77 35.73
N THR A 5 -36.82 10.52 35.99
CA THR A 5 -36.26 11.55 35.10
C THR A 5 -35.18 10.92 34.25
N GLU A 6 -35.46 10.70 32.96
CA GLU A 6 -34.41 10.45 31.97
C GLU A 6 -33.79 11.80 31.61
N LYS A 7 -32.57 12.04 32.09
CA LYS A 7 -31.76 13.16 31.63
C LYS A 7 -31.10 12.70 30.34
N ASP A 8 -31.54 13.27 29.23
CA ASP A 8 -30.80 13.26 27.97
C ASP A 8 -29.38 13.74 28.25
N THR A 9 -28.47 12.78 28.32
CA THR A 9 -27.04 13.07 28.42
C THR A 9 -26.57 13.12 26.98
N GLU A 10 -26.56 14.32 26.40
CA GLU A 10 -25.90 14.60 25.14
C GLU A 10 -24.44 14.13 25.25
N VAL A 11 -24.14 12.98 24.65
CA VAL A 11 -22.77 12.55 24.44
C VAL A 11 -22.21 13.44 23.35
N SER A 12 -21.64 14.57 23.77
CA SER A 12 -20.74 15.37 22.94
C SER A 12 -19.53 14.50 22.59
N GLY A 13 -19.63 13.77 21.47
CA GLY A 13 -18.50 13.07 20.90
C GLY A 13 -17.49 14.11 20.39
N GLU A 14 -16.37 14.26 21.10
CA GLU A 14 -15.22 14.99 20.57
C GLU A 14 -14.68 14.20 19.37
N MET A 15 -14.99 14.68 18.16
CA MET A 15 -14.43 14.17 16.92
C MET A 15 -13.00 14.69 16.80
N TYR A 16 -12.01 13.90 17.22
CA TYR A 16 -10.61 14.20 16.97
C TYR A 16 -10.28 13.89 15.51
N LEU A 17 -10.11 14.94 14.72
CA LEU A 17 -9.47 14.85 13.42
C LEU A 17 -7.96 14.75 13.66
N LEU A 18 -7.38 13.55 13.51
CA LEU A 18 -5.93 13.39 13.47
C LEU A 18 -5.43 13.96 12.14
N THR A 19 -5.11 15.25 12.14
CA THR A 19 -4.32 15.87 11.09
C THR A 19 -2.87 15.44 11.28
N CYS A 20 -2.35 14.64 10.35
CA CYS A 20 -0.91 14.47 10.20
C CYS A 20 -0.36 15.78 9.64
N GLU A 21 0.00 16.71 10.52
CA GLU A 21 0.85 17.83 10.16
C GLU A 21 2.24 17.27 9.83
N GLU A 22 2.85 17.73 8.74
CA GLU A 22 4.28 17.54 8.51
C GLU A 22 5.02 18.32 9.59
N ILE A 23 5.23 17.67 10.73
CA ILE A 23 6.11 18.20 11.77
C ILE A 23 7.51 18.11 11.17
N GLU A 24 8.13 19.26 10.85
CA GLU A 24 9.58 19.37 10.79
C GLU A 24 10.11 19.08 12.20
N ALA A 25 10.14 17.80 12.55
CA ALA A 25 10.55 17.34 13.86
C ALA A 25 12.08 17.42 13.88
N ASP A 26 12.60 18.34 14.69
CA ASP A 26 14.00 18.31 15.10
C ASP A 26 14.27 16.92 15.68
N THR A 27 15.09 16.16 14.98
CA THR A 27 15.29 14.74 15.31
C THR A 27 16.08 14.69 16.61
N PRO A 28 15.56 14.08 17.70
CA PRO A 28 16.28 14.03 18.97
C PRO A 28 17.69 13.46 18.79
N SER A 29 18.69 14.12 19.37
CA SER A 29 20.11 13.77 19.22
C SER A 29 20.45 12.31 19.58
N GLU A 30 19.65 11.72 20.47
CA GLU A 30 19.74 10.33 20.90
C GLU A 30 19.37 9.33 19.79
N LEU A 31 18.50 9.74 18.86
CA LEU A 31 18.03 8.93 17.74
C LEU A 31 18.89 9.05 16.49
N GLU A 32 19.65 10.14 16.32
CA GLU A 32 20.49 10.37 15.13
C GLU A 32 21.43 9.19 14.88
N LYS A 33 22.10 8.70 15.93
CA LYS A 33 23.02 7.55 15.83
C LYS A 33 22.30 6.28 15.39
N LEU A 34 21.09 6.07 15.89
CA LEU A 34 20.28 4.89 15.56
C LEU A 34 19.79 4.95 14.12
N LEU A 35 19.29 6.12 13.68
CA LEU A 35 18.85 6.33 12.30
C LEU A 35 20.00 6.19 11.32
N GLN A 36 21.19 6.71 11.65
CA GLN A 36 22.38 6.54 10.81
C GLN A 36 22.83 5.08 10.74
N GLN A 37 22.81 4.36 11.86
CA GLN A 37 23.15 2.93 11.89
C GLN A 37 22.22 2.09 10.98
N TYR A 38 20.95 2.48 10.90
CA TYR A 38 19.90 1.74 10.20
C TYR A 38 19.39 2.44 8.96
N GLN A 39 20.15 3.39 8.41
CA GLN A 39 19.76 4.21 7.28
C GLN A 39 19.33 3.37 6.08
N SER A 40 20.05 2.27 5.83
CA SER A 40 19.75 1.31 4.75
C SER A 40 18.38 0.65 4.84
N MET A 41 17.75 0.57 6.02
CA MET A 41 16.39 0.03 6.17
C MET A 41 15.30 1.00 5.71
N PHE A 42 15.64 2.29 5.57
CA PHE A 42 14.72 3.34 5.12
C PHE A 42 14.92 3.72 3.65
N GLU A 43 15.97 3.20 3.00
CA GLU A 43 16.17 3.38 1.57
C GLU A 43 15.07 2.67 0.78
N GLU A 44 14.65 3.26 -0.34
CA GLU A 44 13.71 2.59 -1.24
C GLU A 44 14.33 1.29 -1.77
N PRO A 45 13.63 0.15 -1.64
CA PRO A 45 14.20 -1.13 -2.05
C PRO A 45 14.40 -1.15 -3.56
N GLN A 46 15.65 -1.33 -3.98
CA GLN A 46 16.01 -1.50 -5.39
C GLN A 46 16.07 -3.00 -5.72
N GLY A 47 14.97 -3.53 -6.23
CA GLY A 47 14.84 -4.91 -6.68
C GLY A 47 14.58 -5.94 -5.60
N LEU A 48 14.96 -7.19 -5.87
CA LEU A 48 14.65 -8.32 -5.01
C LEU A 48 15.44 -8.26 -3.70
N PRO A 49 14.82 -8.60 -2.57
CA PRO A 49 15.53 -8.68 -1.31
C PRO A 49 16.66 -9.72 -1.38
N PRO A 50 17.70 -9.59 -0.54
CA PRO A 50 18.74 -10.61 -0.44
C PRO A 50 18.15 -11.99 -0.17
N VAL A 51 18.77 -13.03 -0.72
CA VAL A 51 18.36 -14.41 -0.51
C VAL A 51 18.36 -14.71 0.99
N ARG A 52 17.25 -15.25 1.49
CA ARG A 52 17.08 -15.65 2.89
C ARG A 52 16.97 -17.17 2.98
N THR A 53 17.04 -17.71 4.20
CA THR A 53 16.86 -19.14 4.45
C THR A 53 15.44 -19.65 4.17
N GLN A 54 14.47 -18.74 4.12
CA GLN A 54 13.06 -19.03 3.87
C GLN A 54 12.56 -18.18 2.72
N ASP A 55 12.04 -18.84 1.68
CA ASP A 55 11.30 -18.19 0.60
C ASP A 55 9.79 -18.36 0.80
N HIS A 56 9.04 -17.38 0.32
CA HIS A 56 7.58 -17.45 0.32
C HIS A 56 7.09 -18.19 -0.93
N ALA A 57 6.27 -19.22 -0.72
CA ALA A 57 5.61 -19.95 -1.81
C ALA A 57 4.09 -19.98 -1.58
N ILE A 58 3.34 -19.64 -2.62
CA ILE A 58 1.88 -19.78 -2.64
C ILE A 58 1.57 -21.21 -3.09
N ARG A 59 1.14 -22.06 -2.17
CA ARG A 59 0.73 -23.45 -2.48
C ARG A 59 -0.68 -23.44 -3.04
N LEU A 60 -0.84 -23.98 -4.24
CA LEU A 60 -2.15 -24.16 -4.85
C LEU A 60 -2.86 -25.38 -4.25
N GLN A 61 -4.19 -25.34 -4.24
CA GLN A 61 -4.99 -26.52 -3.91
C GLN A 61 -4.86 -27.56 -5.02
N GLU A 62 -4.96 -28.83 -4.63
CA GLU A 62 -5.02 -29.94 -5.58
C GLU A 62 -6.20 -29.73 -6.55
N GLU A 63 -5.97 -30.02 -7.84
CA GLU A 63 -6.95 -29.81 -8.94
C GLU A 63 -7.35 -28.36 -9.25
N SER A 64 -6.64 -27.34 -8.72
CA SER A 64 -6.93 -25.94 -9.08
C SER A 64 -6.52 -25.62 -10.53
N SER A 65 -7.44 -25.08 -11.33
CA SER A 65 -7.17 -24.61 -12.68
C SER A 65 -6.65 -23.17 -12.68
N PRO A 66 -5.74 -22.79 -13.61
CA PRO A 66 -5.25 -21.42 -13.69
C PRO A 66 -6.35 -20.44 -14.10
N VAL A 67 -6.40 -19.29 -13.42
CA VAL A 67 -7.33 -18.20 -13.73
C VAL A 67 -6.67 -17.30 -14.77
N ASN A 68 -7.24 -17.21 -15.98
CA ASN A 68 -6.78 -16.34 -17.05
C ASN A 68 -7.91 -15.44 -17.54
N LEU A 69 -7.95 -14.23 -17.00
CA LEU A 69 -8.95 -13.23 -17.30
C LEU A 69 -8.41 -12.19 -18.28
N ARG A 70 -9.29 -11.72 -19.17
CA ARG A 70 -8.94 -10.65 -20.12
C ARG A 70 -8.74 -9.32 -19.38
N PRO A 71 -7.69 -8.55 -19.70
CA PRO A 71 -7.51 -7.20 -19.17
C PRO A 71 -8.69 -6.28 -19.52
N TYR A 72 -9.01 -5.35 -18.62
CA TYR A 72 -10.00 -4.32 -18.91
C TYR A 72 -9.47 -3.29 -19.90
N ARG A 73 -10.40 -2.67 -20.66
CA ARG A 73 -10.06 -1.61 -21.60
C ARG A 73 -9.91 -0.29 -20.86
N PHE A 74 -8.70 0.27 -20.87
CA PHE A 74 -8.45 1.61 -20.35
C PHE A 74 -8.79 2.70 -21.37
N PRO A 75 -9.46 3.79 -20.96
CA PRO A 75 -9.51 5.03 -21.71
C PRO A 75 -8.11 5.60 -21.95
N HIS A 76 -7.95 6.41 -23.01
CA HIS A 76 -6.64 6.96 -23.39
C HIS A 76 -5.91 7.70 -22.25
N TYR A 77 -6.64 8.48 -21.46
CA TYR A 77 -6.05 9.24 -20.36
C TYR A 77 -5.54 8.35 -19.20
N GLN A 78 -6.14 7.18 -18.99
CA GLN A 78 -5.71 6.24 -17.95
C GLN A 78 -4.55 5.37 -18.43
N LYS A 79 -4.54 5.05 -19.73
CA LYS A 79 -3.50 4.20 -20.33
C LYS A 79 -2.10 4.78 -20.12
N THR A 80 -1.93 6.08 -20.32
CA THR A 80 -0.66 6.77 -20.11
C THR A 80 -0.15 6.60 -18.67
N GLU A 81 -1.03 6.75 -17.69
CA GLU A 81 -0.66 6.62 -16.27
C GLU A 81 -0.31 5.17 -15.91
N VAL A 82 -1.08 4.20 -16.42
CA VAL A 82 -0.78 2.78 -16.24
C VAL A 82 0.58 2.42 -16.84
N GLU A 83 0.89 2.89 -18.05
CA GLU A 83 2.17 2.64 -18.71
C GLU A 83 3.35 3.29 -17.95
N ARG A 84 3.15 4.49 -17.38
CA ARG A 84 4.13 5.16 -16.52
C ARG A 84 4.45 4.32 -15.28
N GLN A 85 3.42 3.91 -14.53
CA GLN A 85 3.60 3.10 -13.32
C GLN A 85 4.24 1.75 -13.62
N ILE A 86 3.86 1.08 -14.71
CA ILE A 86 4.48 -0.19 -15.12
C ILE A 86 5.97 0.01 -15.41
N SER A 87 6.33 1.08 -16.11
CA SER A 87 7.72 1.39 -16.44
C SER A 87 8.56 1.66 -15.20
N GLU A 88 8.01 2.38 -14.22
CA GLU A 88 8.65 2.64 -12.93
C GLU A 88 8.85 1.35 -12.12
N MET A 89 7.84 0.49 -12.05
CA MET A 89 7.93 -0.80 -11.35
C MET A 89 8.90 -1.78 -12.02
N LEU A 90 9.04 -1.72 -13.34
CA LEU A 90 10.05 -2.49 -14.08
C LEU A 90 11.46 -1.96 -13.78
N ALA A 91 11.64 -0.64 -13.76
CA ALA A 91 12.91 0.00 -13.45
C ALA A 91 13.37 -0.31 -12.01
N SER A 92 12.45 -0.28 -11.04
CA SER A 92 12.72 -0.66 -9.65
C SER A 92 12.79 -2.17 -9.42
N SER A 93 12.61 -2.99 -10.46
CA SER A 93 12.63 -4.46 -10.39
C SER A 93 11.60 -5.06 -9.40
N ILE A 94 10.51 -4.33 -9.14
CA ILE A 94 9.36 -4.83 -8.36
C ILE A 94 8.56 -5.85 -9.19
N ILE A 95 8.46 -5.62 -10.50
CA ILE A 95 7.81 -6.54 -11.45
C ILE A 95 8.78 -6.98 -12.54
N GLN A 96 8.43 -8.08 -13.22
CA GLN A 96 9.18 -8.60 -14.36
C GLN A 96 8.24 -9.15 -15.43
N THR A 97 8.70 -9.17 -16.68
CA THR A 97 7.97 -9.82 -17.77
C THR A 97 7.94 -11.34 -17.55
N SER A 98 6.77 -11.95 -17.68
CA SER A 98 6.60 -13.40 -17.55
C SER A 98 5.62 -13.95 -18.57
N LYS A 99 5.67 -15.26 -18.81
CA LYS A 99 4.69 -16.02 -19.60
C LYS A 99 3.95 -16.97 -18.66
N SER A 100 2.99 -16.43 -17.92
CA SER A 100 2.22 -17.19 -16.93
C SER A 100 0.90 -17.71 -17.52
N PRO A 101 0.44 -18.92 -17.13
CA PRO A 101 -0.92 -19.36 -17.41
C PRO A 101 -1.96 -18.59 -16.58
N PHE A 102 -1.54 -17.87 -15.54
CA PHE A 102 -2.39 -17.02 -14.71
C PHE A 102 -2.38 -15.56 -15.20
N ALA A 103 -3.55 -14.94 -15.27
CA ALA A 103 -3.71 -13.52 -15.54
C ALA A 103 -4.97 -12.97 -14.85
N SER A 104 -4.80 -11.84 -14.17
CA SER A 104 -5.88 -11.10 -13.52
C SER A 104 -5.91 -9.66 -14.06
N PRO A 105 -7.08 -9.04 -14.26
CA PRO A 105 -7.16 -7.68 -14.76
C PRO A 105 -6.75 -6.68 -13.67
N CYS A 106 -6.04 -5.62 -14.05
CA CYS A 106 -5.74 -4.50 -13.17
C CYS A 106 -6.81 -3.40 -13.29
N LEU A 107 -6.92 -2.59 -12.24
CA LEU A 107 -7.85 -1.46 -12.17
C LEU A 107 -7.07 -0.22 -11.70
N LEU A 108 -7.36 0.92 -12.33
CA LEU A 108 -6.83 2.21 -11.90
C LEU A 108 -7.85 2.87 -10.97
N VAL A 109 -7.41 3.24 -9.77
CA VAL A 109 -8.24 3.88 -8.75
C VAL A 109 -7.55 5.16 -8.31
N LYS A 110 -8.31 6.25 -8.27
CA LYS A 110 -7.85 7.53 -7.71
C LYS A 110 -7.80 7.43 -6.19
N LYS A 111 -6.68 7.83 -5.60
CA LYS A 111 -6.53 7.99 -4.16
C LYS A 111 -7.31 9.23 -3.69
N LYS A 112 -7.54 9.28 -2.38
CA LYS A 112 -8.29 10.37 -1.72
C LYS A 112 -7.62 11.74 -1.92
N ASP A 113 -6.30 11.77 -1.98
CA ASP A 113 -5.47 12.96 -2.16
C ASP A 113 -5.50 13.52 -3.60
N GLY A 114 -6.23 12.86 -4.51
CA GLY A 114 -6.36 13.28 -5.89
C GLY A 114 -5.26 12.73 -6.81
N SER A 115 -4.32 11.94 -6.27
CA SER A 115 -3.33 11.16 -7.03
C SER A 115 -3.85 9.81 -7.51
#